data_AF-A0A451BI61-F1
#
_entry.id   AF-A0A451BI61-F1
#
_cell.length_a   1.000
_cell.length_b   1.000
_cell.length_c   1.000
_cell.angle_alpha   90.00
_cell.angle_beta   90.00
_cell.angle_gamma   90.00
#
_symmetry.space_group_name_H-M   'P 1'
#
loop_
_entity.id
_entity.type
_entity.pdbx_description
1 polymer ?
#
loop_
_entity_poly.entity_id
_entity_poly.type
_entity_poly.pdbx_seq_one_letter_code
_entity_poly.pdbx_strand_id
1 'polypeptide(L)'
;MTEQQNKTNCGKTRCRRLCVFGGLVATFFAACTAMWLVHIHEMGVKCEGDTFDTRCEAFDTGRDLEAGLVYRVSVETDGAWFDKCIAATPEGFGVKEYPSSRVPKHCDPEDYAYAKTGCDEDCVLKKREELEGWWGFKLLGQLRRSPEEPWFQLLGQVGDGPIFPIDWKLKQEKKSNQTVPSIVRTATIPPDRDGRLKLFVNDVDLIFLPWGRWFLYGNNQGTGTVEVVKHNETGE
;
A
#
# COMPACT_ATOMS: atom_id res chain seq x y z
N MET A 1 -33.16 -0.97 -52.43
CA MET A 1 -33.53 -2.08 -51.54
C MET A 1 -32.76 -3.32 -51.95
N THR A 2 -31.63 -3.60 -51.29
CA THR A 2 -31.13 -4.95 -50.96
C THR A 2 -29.85 -4.81 -50.15
N GLU A 3 -30.01 -4.98 -48.84
CA GLU A 3 -28.99 -4.94 -47.81
C GLU A 3 -28.36 -6.33 -47.69
N GLN A 4 -27.05 -6.45 -47.96
CA GLN A 4 -26.29 -7.68 -47.80
C GLN A 4 -25.96 -7.89 -46.31
N GLN A 5 -26.72 -8.77 -45.64
CA GLN A 5 -26.40 -9.24 -44.30
C GLN A 5 -25.28 -10.29 -44.34
N ASN A 6 -24.10 -9.91 -43.86
CA ASN A 6 -23.02 -10.84 -43.53
C ASN A 6 -23.37 -11.57 -42.22
N LYS A 7 -23.80 -12.84 -42.32
CA LYS A 7 -23.95 -13.74 -41.18
C LYS A 7 -22.63 -14.47 -40.90
N THR A 8 -21.93 -14.08 -39.84
CA THR A 8 -20.84 -14.86 -39.27
C THR A 8 -21.41 -16.00 -38.41
N ASN A 9 -21.14 -17.23 -38.85
CA ASN A 9 -21.39 -18.45 -38.10
C ASN A 9 -20.50 -18.50 -36.85
N CYS A 10 -21.09 -18.35 -35.67
CA CYS A 10 -20.44 -18.70 -34.41
C CYS A 10 -20.71 -20.19 -34.13
N GLY A 11 -19.70 -21.02 -34.39
CA GLY A 11 -19.74 -22.45 -34.15
C GLY A 11 -19.90 -22.78 -32.66
N LYS A 12 -20.90 -23.61 -32.36
CA LYS A 12 -21.11 -24.25 -31.05
C LYS A 12 -19.90 -25.14 -30.69
N THR A 13 -18.97 -24.63 -29.91
CA THR A 13 -18.02 -25.47 -29.16
C THR A 13 -18.63 -25.80 -27.80
N ARG A 14 -18.93 -27.09 -27.62
CA ARG A 14 -19.34 -27.67 -26.34
C ARG A 14 -18.20 -27.50 -25.33
N CYS A 15 -18.37 -26.62 -24.34
CA CYS A 15 -17.55 -26.63 -23.13
C CYS A 15 -17.80 -27.92 -22.36
N ARG A 16 -16.85 -28.86 -22.41
CA ARG A 16 -16.74 -29.94 -21.44
C ARG A 16 -16.37 -29.32 -20.10
N ARG A 17 -17.24 -29.50 -19.10
CA ARG A 17 -16.92 -29.26 -17.69
C ARG A 17 -15.74 -30.14 -17.31
N LEU A 18 -14.57 -29.52 -17.15
CA LEU A 18 -13.39 -30.17 -16.58
C LEU A 18 -13.44 -29.93 -15.07
N CYS A 19 -13.80 -30.97 -14.32
CA CYS A 19 -13.57 -31.02 -12.88
C CYS A 19 -12.06 -31.15 -12.65
N VAL A 20 -11.35 -30.03 -12.46
CA VAL A 20 -9.95 -30.00 -12.03
C VAL A 20 -9.83 -28.97 -10.90
N PHE A 21 -10.18 -29.37 -9.68
CA PHE A 21 -10.08 -28.48 -8.51
C PHE A 21 -8.93 -28.83 -7.55
N GLY A 22 -8.14 -29.89 -7.80
CA GLY A 22 -7.02 -30.29 -6.91
C GLY A 22 -5.62 -30.09 -7.50
N GLY A 23 -5.39 -30.54 -8.74
CA GLY A 23 -4.03 -30.59 -9.31
C GLY A 23 -3.53 -29.27 -9.91
N LEU A 24 -4.43 -28.34 -10.27
CA LEU A 24 -4.08 -27.12 -11.01
C LEU A 24 -3.51 -26.02 -10.10
N VAL A 25 -3.85 -26.05 -8.82
CA VAL A 25 -3.38 -25.08 -7.83
C VAL A 25 -1.91 -25.32 -7.52
N ALA A 26 -1.51 -26.58 -7.28
CA ALA A 26 -0.12 -26.92 -6.97
C ALA A 26 0.85 -26.66 -8.14
N THR A 27 0.43 -26.91 -9.39
CA THR A 27 1.26 -26.64 -10.57
C THR A 27 1.37 -25.15 -10.89
N PHE A 28 0.32 -24.36 -10.64
CA PHE A 28 0.37 -22.90 -10.73
C PHE A 28 1.38 -22.33 -9.72
N PHE A 29 1.37 -22.82 -8.48
CA PHE A 29 2.34 -22.40 -7.46
C PHE A 29 3.78 -22.77 -7.84
N ALA A 30 4.03 -23.98 -8.36
CA ALA A 30 5.37 -24.39 -8.78
C ALA A 30 5.90 -23.58 -9.98
N ALA A 31 5.07 -23.31 -10.99
CA ALA A 31 5.47 -22.51 -12.15
C ALA A 31 5.75 -21.04 -11.78
N CYS A 32 4.98 -20.47 -10.84
CA CYS A 32 5.25 -19.14 -10.31
C CYS A 32 6.59 -19.08 -9.57
N THR A 33 6.96 -20.09 -8.76
CA THR A 33 8.24 -20.08 -8.03
C THR A 33 9.49 -20.08 -8.94
N ALA A 34 9.44 -20.77 -10.09
CA ALA A 34 10.60 -20.87 -10.98
C ALA A 34 10.85 -19.60 -11.82
N MET A 35 9.80 -18.90 -12.26
CA MET A 35 9.94 -17.58 -12.89
C MET A 35 10.37 -16.49 -11.90
N TRP A 36 10.17 -16.73 -10.61
CA TRP A 36 10.40 -15.77 -9.54
C TRP A 36 11.84 -15.72 -9.00
N LEU A 37 12.55 -16.85 -8.99
CA LEU A 37 13.96 -16.88 -8.59
C LEU A 37 14.85 -15.97 -9.46
N VAL A 38 14.41 -15.61 -10.67
CA VAL A 38 15.15 -14.74 -11.60
C VAL A 38 14.88 -13.25 -11.35
N HIS A 39 13.80 -12.87 -10.63
CA HIS A 39 13.38 -11.47 -10.49
C HIS A 39 13.54 -10.88 -9.07
N ILE A 40 13.93 -11.70 -8.09
CA ILE A 40 14.13 -11.25 -6.68
C ILE A 40 15.43 -10.42 -6.51
N HIS A 41 16.25 -10.28 -7.54
CA HIS A 41 17.61 -9.74 -7.40
C HIS A 41 17.74 -8.19 -7.39
N GLU A 42 16.65 -7.42 -7.56
CA GLU A 42 16.74 -5.96 -7.81
C GLU A 42 15.82 -5.08 -6.93
N MET A 43 15.67 -5.42 -5.65
CA MET A 43 15.21 -4.42 -4.68
C MET A 43 16.25 -4.27 -3.58
N GLY A 44 17.37 -3.61 -3.91
CA GLY A 44 18.38 -3.14 -2.97
C GLY A 44 17.87 -1.98 -2.09
N VAL A 45 16.64 -2.09 -1.60
CA VAL A 45 16.03 -1.10 -0.69
C VAL A 45 16.61 -1.36 0.69
N LYS A 46 17.22 -0.33 1.26
CA LYS A 46 17.74 -0.38 2.61
C LYS A 46 16.59 -0.12 3.59
N CYS A 47 16.17 -1.15 4.33
CA CYS A 47 15.07 -1.07 5.29
C CYS A 47 15.54 -0.75 6.71
N GLU A 48 16.51 0.16 6.82
CA GLU A 48 17.01 0.65 8.10
C GLU A 48 17.55 2.10 7.98
N GLY A 49 17.52 2.84 9.09
CA GLY A 49 18.12 4.16 9.23
C GLY A 49 17.09 5.29 9.34
N ASP A 50 17.42 6.47 8.79
CA ASP A 50 16.58 7.66 8.92
C ASP A 50 15.73 7.96 7.65
N THR A 51 15.86 7.16 6.58
CA THR A 51 15.05 7.29 5.35
C THR A 51 14.11 6.11 5.20
N PHE A 52 12.87 6.26 5.66
CA PHE A 52 11.78 5.30 5.48
C PHE A 52 11.49 5.09 3.98
N ASP A 53 11.28 3.84 3.57
CA ASP A 53 10.85 3.47 2.23
C ASP A 53 9.59 2.60 2.32
N THR A 54 8.55 2.98 1.58
CA THR A 54 7.24 2.31 1.60
C THR A 54 7.28 0.87 1.08
N ARG A 55 8.36 0.47 0.40
CA ARG A 55 8.62 -0.91 -0.03
C ARG A 55 9.16 -1.80 1.08
N CYS A 56 9.50 -1.22 2.22
CA CYS A 56 9.97 -1.98 3.36
C CYS A 56 8.80 -2.64 4.08
N GLU A 57 8.87 -3.97 4.16
CA GLU A 57 7.96 -4.77 4.98
C GLU A 57 8.05 -4.31 6.44
N ALA A 58 9.24 -4.13 6.97
CA ALA A 58 9.49 -3.59 8.30
C ALA A 58 10.75 -2.73 8.23
N PHE A 59 10.58 -1.42 8.40
CA PHE A 59 11.67 -0.46 8.39
C PHE A 59 12.21 -0.28 9.81
N ASP A 60 13.49 -0.60 10.03
CA ASP A 60 14.16 -0.42 11.31
C ASP A 60 14.68 1.02 11.47
N THR A 61 14.11 1.78 12.41
CA THR A 61 14.55 3.17 12.62
C THR A 61 15.93 3.27 13.27
N GLY A 62 16.49 2.17 13.79
CA GLY A 62 17.71 2.19 14.60
C GLY A 62 17.52 2.90 15.95
N ARG A 63 16.28 3.16 16.39
CA ARG A 63 15.97 3.84 17.66
C ARG A 63 15.36 2.88 18.66
N ASP A 64 16.02 2.72 19.80
CA ASP A 64 15.45 2.02 20.97
C ASP A 64 14.66 3.03 21.80
N LEU A 65 13.41 2.69 22.12
CA LEU A 65 12.55 3.46 22.99
C LEU A 65 12.45 2.78 24.35
N GLU A 66 12.41 3.57 25.42
CA GLU A 66 12.28 3.07 26.79
C GLU A 66 10.82 3.21 27.27
N ALA A 67 10.38 2.24 28.05
CA ALA A 67 9.07 2.23 28.67
C ALA A 67 8.88 3.43 29.61
N GLY A 68 7.68 4.00 29.61
CA GLY A 68 7.32 5.10 30.51
C GLY A 68 7.88 6.47 30.12
N LEU A 69 8.64 6.57 29.02
CA LEU A 69 8.99 7.85 28.41
C LEU A 69 8.02 8.19 27.27
N VAL A 70 7.88 9.48 26.97
CA VAL A 70 7.08 9.93 25.83
C VAL A 70 8.00 10.27 24.67
N TYR A 71 7.67 9.78 23.48
CA TYR A 71 8.40 10.07 22.26
C TYR A 71 7.47 10.68 21.22
N ARG A 72 8.01 11.62 20.45
CA ARG A 72 7.39 12.09 19.22
C ARG A 72 8.12 11.43 18.05
N VAL A 73 7.37 10.68 17.25
CA VAL A 73 7.84 10.09 15.99
C VAL A 73 7.27 10.92 14.86
N SER A 74 8.12 11.42 13.97
CA SER A 74 7.73 12.13 12.75
C SER A 74 8.27 11.43 11.51
N VAL A 75 7.47 11.43 10.44
CA VAL A 75 7.91 11.05 9.09
C VAL A 75 7.53 12.15 8.12
N GLU A 76 8.54 12.83 7.58
CA GLU A 76 8.38 13.89 6.58
C GLU A 76 8.49 13.29 5.17
N THR A 77 7.48 13.48 4.32
CA THR A 77 7.44 12.94 2.96
C THR A 77 7.31 14.06 1.93
N ASP A 78 7.98 13.90 0.79
CA ASP A 78 7.94 14.86 -0.33
C ASP A 78 6.66 14.75 -1.19
N GLY A 79 5.67 13.99 -0.73
CA GLY A 79 4.42 13.75 -1.43
C GLY A 79 3.57 12.64 -0.83
N ALA A 80 2.49 12.30 -1.54
CA ALA A 80 1.66 11.14 -1.25
C ALA A 80 2.45 9.83 -1.47
N TRP A 81 1.99 8.75 -0.85
CA TRP A 81 2.49 7.41 -1.12
C TRP A 81 1.63 6.76 -2.20
N PHE A 82 2.21 5.89 -3.01
CA PHE A 82 1.50 5.24 -4.11
C PHE A 82 1.81 3.75 -4.12
N ASP A 83 0.80 2.91 -4.34
CA ASP A 83 1.00 1.56 -4.86
C ASP A 83 0.79 1.63 -6.36
N LYS A 84 1.86 1.43 -7.16
CA LYS A 84 1.92 1.38 -8.64
C LYS A 84 1.10 2.42 -9.42
N CYS A 85 -0.22 2.38 -9.27
CA CYS A 85 -1.25 3.18 -9.94
C CYS A 85 -2.26 3.88 -9.02
N ILE A 86 -2.19 3.69 -7.70
CA ILE A 86 -3.20 4.15 -6.74
C ILE A 86 -2.55 5.07 -5.71
N ALA A 87 -2.91 6.36 -5.72
CA ALA A 87 -2.37 7.33 -4.76
C ALA A 87 -3.07 7.27 -3.43
N ALA A 88 -2.38 6.77 -2.41
CA ALA A 88 -2.84 6.93 -1.05
C ALA A 88 -2.93 8.43 -0.75
N THR A 89 -4.05 8.86 -0.20
CA THR A 89 -4.07 10.17 0.44
C THR A 89 -3.12 10.14 1.65
N PRO A 90 -2.70 11.28 2.22
CA PRO A 90 -1.90 11.30 3.45
C PRO A 90 -2.52 10.45 4.58
N GLU A 91 -3.84 10.30 4.59
CA GLU A 91 -4.62 9.50 5.53
C GLU A 91 -4.56 7.99 5.25
N GLY A 92 -4.05 7.59 4.10
CA GLY A 92 -4.35 6.28 3.52
C GLY A 92 -5.76 6.26 2.91
N PHE A 93 -6.17 5.14 2.33
CA PHE A 93 -7.58 4.95 1.95
C PHE A 93 -8.31 4.34 3.14
N GLY A 94 -9.39 5.00 3.59
CA GLY A 94 -10.10 4.67 4.82
C GLY A 94 -10.38 3.18 5.03
N VAL A 95 -10.60 2.77 6.28
CA VAL A 95 -10.89 1.36 6.69
C VAL A 95 -12.01 0.72 5.85
N LYS A 96 -12.92 1.56 5.35
CA LYS A 96 -14.05 1.20 4.46
C LYS A 96 -13.94 1.83 3.07
N GLU A 97 -12.99 2.73 2.85
CA GLU A 97 -12.87 3.45 1.59
C GLU A 97 -11.90 2.74 0.67
N TYR A 98 -12.37 2.52 -0.54
CA TYR A 98 -11.68 1.74 -1.54
C TYR A 98 -10.60 2.59 -2.22
N PRO A 99 -9.51 1.96 -2.68
CA PRO A 99 -8.49 2.61 -3.48
C PRO A 99 -9.06 2.99 -4.85
N SER A 100 -9.72 4.15 -4.95
CA SER A 100 -10.07 4.76 -6.24
C SER A 100 -10.11 6.28 -6.25
N SER A 101 -10.01 6.97 -5.12
CA SER A 101 -10.13 8.43 -5.08
C SER A 101 -8.77 9.14 -5.01
N ARG A 102 -7.99 9.01 -6.10
CA ARG A 102 -7.01 9.97 -6.67
C ARG A 102 -6.00 9.17 -7.50
N VAL A 103 -6.15 9.20 -8.81
CA VAL A 103 -5.15 8.69 -9.75
C VAL A 103 -4.21 9.84 -10.10
N PRO A 104 -2.89 9.75 -9.85
CA PRO A 104 -1.94 10.71 -10.39
C PRO A 104 -1.72 10.42 -11.87
N LYS A 105 -1.52 11.49 -12.63
CA LYS A 105 -1.31 11.50 -14.09
C LYS A 105 -0.02 10.80 -14.58
N HIS A 106 0.68 10.03 -13.75
CA HIS A 106 2.07 9.62 -14.02
C HIS A 106 2.38 8.13 -13.89
N CYS A 107 1.36 7.28 -13.86
CA CYS A 107 1.53 5.84 -14.08
C CYS A 107 1.43 5.61 -15.60
N ASP A 108 2.42 4.93 -16.20
CA ASP A 108 2.77 4.94 -17.63
C ASP A 108 1.60 5.06 -18.66
N PRO A 109 1.67 5.96 -19.66
CA PRO A 109 0.57 6.25 -20.59
C PRO A 109 0.12 5.10 -21.53
N GLU A 110 0.98 4.10 -21.78
CA GLU A 110 0.72 3.11 -22.84
C GLU A 110 -0.26 1.99 -22.45
N ASP A 111 -0.43 1.73 -21.14
CA ASP A 111 -1.39 0.72 -20.64
C ASP A 111 -2.80 1.29 -20.36
N TYR A 112 -3.06 2.55 -20.74
CA TYR A 112 -4.37 3.18 -20.62
C TYR A 112 -5.34 2.72 -21.71
N ALA A 113 -5.93 1.54 -21.51
CA ALA A 113 -7.26 1.27 -22.02
C ALA A 113 -8.34 2.15 -21.34
N TYR A 114 -8.00 2.96 -20.31
CA TYR A 114 -8.97 3.77 -19.56
C TYR A 114 -8.84 5.31 -19.72
N ALA A 115 -7.66 5.91 -19.95
CA ALA A 115 -7.53 7.36 -20.20
C ALA A 115 -7.93 7.72 -21.63
N LYS A 116 -8.06 6.73 -22.52
CA LYS A 116 -8.67 6.93 -23.85
C LYS A 116 -10.20 7.00 -23.81
N THR A 117 -10.85 6.77 -22.67
CA THR A 117 -12.31 6.63 -22.60
C THR A 117 -13.08 7.84 -22.04
N GLY A 118 -12.42 8.90 -21.59
CA GLY A 118 -13.14 10.10 -21.12
C GLY A 118 -14.02 9.86 -19.88
N CYS A 119 -13.53 9.05 -18.94
CA CYS A 119 -14.21 8.73 -17.68
C CYS A 119 -14.23 9.97 -16.76
N ASP A 120 -15.43 10.43 -16.39
CA ASP A 120 -15.70 11.54 -15.48
C ASP A 120 -15.75 11.11 -14.01
N GLU A 121 -16.04 12.04 -13.10
CA GLU A 121 -16.13 11.79 -11.64
C GLU A 121 -17.16 10.70 -11.30
N ASP A 122 -18.29 10.68 -12.02
CA ASP A 122 -19.34 9.66 -11.86
C ASP A 122 -18.84 8.26 -12.26
N CYS A 123 -18.05 8.18 -13.33
CA CYS A 123 -17.42 6.94 -13.76
C CYS A 123 -16.40 6.41 -12.72
N VAL A 124 -15.66 7.28 -12.02
CA VAL A 124 -14.77 6.90 -10.91
C VAL A 124 -15.56 6.39 -9.71
N LEU A 125 -16.64 7.07 -9.34
CA LEU A 125 -17.53 6.67 -8.25
C LEU A 125 -18.21 5.33 -8.53
N LYS A 126 -18.64 5.08 -9.77
CA LYS A 126 -19.23 3.78 -10.13
C LYS A 126 -18.23 2.63 -10.01
N LYS A 127 -16.97 2.85 -10.40
CA LYS A 127 -15.91 1.83 -10.23
C LYS A 127 -15.58 1.59 -8.77
N ARG A 128 -15.67 2.62 -7.91
CA ARG A 128 -15.63 2.45 -6.45
C ARG A 128 -16.69 1.44 -6.03
N GLU A 129 -17.96 1.69 -6.35
CA GLU A 129 -19.10 0.82 -6.00
C GLU A 129 -18.92 -0.64 -6.49
N GLU A 130 -18.44 -0.84 -7.72
CA GLU A 130 -18.18 -2.18 -8.28
C GLU A 130 -17.08 -2.92 -7.51
N LEU A 131 -16.02 -2.22 -7.11
CA LEU A 131 -14.95 -2.79 -6.29
C LEU A 131 -15.39 -3.00 -4.84
N GLU A 132 -16.34 -2.19 -4.33
CA GLU A 132 -16.89 -2.38 -2.98
C GLU A 132 -17.63 -3.72 -2.82
N GLY A 133 -18.18 -4.23 -3.92
CA GLY A 133 -18.84 -5.52 -3.99
C GLY A 133 -17.89 -6.72 -4.16
N TRP A 134 -16.60 -6.51 -4.49
CA TRP A 134 -15.70 -7.62 -4.79
C TRP A 134 -15.21 -8.32 -3.53
N TRP A 135 -15.66 -9.57 -3.33
CA TRP A 135 -15.33 -10.40 -2.18
C TRP A 135 -13.82 -10.61 -1.98
N GLY A 136 -13.04 -10.58 -3.06
CA GLY A 136 -11.58 -10.71 -3.01
C GLY A 136 -10.92 -9.57 -2.22
N PHE A 137 -11.42 -8.33 -2.34
CA PHE A 137 -10.86 -7.18 -1.62
C PHE A 137 -11.22 -7.22 -0.14
N LYS A 138 -12.43 -7.70 0.21
CA LYS A 138 -12.79 -7.95 1.61
C LYS A 138 -11.91 -9.02 2.24
N LEU A 139 -11.59 -10.08 1.49
CA LEU A 139 -10.66 -11.11 1.94
C LEU A 139 -9.25 -10.55 2.14
N LEU A 140 -8.73 -9.80 1.16
CA LEU A 140 -7.40 -9.18 1.23
C LEU A 140 -7.31 -8.12 2.33
N GLY A 141 -8.37 -7.36 2.58
CA GLY A 141 -8.41 -6.36 3.65
C GLY A 141 -8.25 -6.94 5.06
N GLN A 142 -8.63 -8.20 5.27
CA GLN A 142 -8.39 -8.94 6.52
C GLN A 142 -6.95 -9.44 6.64
N LEU A 143 -6.21 -9.51 5.53
CA LEU A 143 -4.80 -9.89 5.49
C LEU A 143 -3.87 -8.68 5.59
N ARG A 144 -4.42 -7.49 5.85
CA ARG A 144 -3.63 -6.32 6.21
C ARG A 144 -2.95 -6.52 7.55
N ARG A 145 -1.82 -5.85 7.71
CA ARG A 145 -1.10 -5.86 8.98
C ARG A 145 -1.94 -5.32 10.14
N SER A 146 -2.71 -4.25 9.92
CA SER A 146 -3.76 -3.82 10.83
C SER A 146 -5.10 -3.72 10.07
N PRO A 147 -5.99 -4.71 10.22
CA PRO A 147 -7.31 -4.70 9.58
C PRO A 147 -8.22 -3.55 10.02
N GLU A 148 -7.92 -2.92 11.15
CA GLU A 148 -8.71 -1.81 11.71
C GLU A 148 -8.27 -0.45 11.19
N GLU A 149 -7.06 -0.34 10.63
CA GLU A 149 -6.50 0.92 10.14
C GLU A 149 -6.72 1.09 8.63
N PRO A 150 -6.81 2.33 8.10
CA PRO A 150 -6.75 2.63 6.67
C PRO A 150 -5.62 1.93 5.90
N TRP A 151 -5.89 1.60 4.64
CA TRP A 151 -4.87 1.11 3.70
C TRP A 151 -3.77 2.15 3.50
N PHE A 152 -2.53 1.70 3.39
CA PHE A 152 -1.35 2.56 3.22
C PHE A 152 -1.10 3.56 4.34
N GLN A 153 -1.77 3.43 5.48
CA GLN A 153 -1.44 4.23 6.65
C GLN A 153 -0.05 3.86 7.17
N LEU A 154 0.71 4.86 7.60
CA LEU A 154 1.94 4.63 8.33
C LEU A 154 1.62 4.10 9.72
N LEU A 155 2.23 3.00 10.08
CA LEU A 155 2.08 2.34 11.36
C LEU A 155 3.46 2.21 12.02
N GLY A 156 3.46 2.13 13.35
CA GLY A 156 4.63 1.88 14.17
C GLY A 156 4.45 0.65 15.07
N GLN A 157 5.57 0.11 15.51
CA GLN A 157 5.64 -0.94 16.53
C GLN A 157 6.91 -0.76 17.36
N VAL A 158 6.81 -0.93 18.69
CA VAL A 158 7.96 -0.90 19.59
C VAL A 158 8.23 -2.31 20.11
N GLY A 159 9.42 -2.86 19.81
CA GLY A 159 9.74 -4.25 20.11
C GLY A 159 8.71 -5.22 19.49
N ASP A 160 8.20 -6.14 20.31
CA ASP A 160 7.09 -7.04 19.95
C ASP A 160 5.74 -6.54 20.50
N GLY A 161 5.62 -5.21 20.68
CA GLY A 161 4.42 -4.55 21.19
C GLY A 161 3.26 -4.50 20.17
N PRO A 162 2.12 -3.92 20.59
CA PRO A 162 1.01 -3.67 19.68
C PRO A 162 1.42 -2.69 18.58
N ILE A 163 0.74 -2.80 17.45
CA ILE A 163 0.86 -1.90 16.31
C ILE A 163 0.01 -0.66 16.60
N PHE A 164 0.52 0.52 16.25
CA PHE A 164 -0.19 1.78 16.42
C PHE A 164 -0.11 2.64 15.16
N PRO A 165 -1.14 3.46 14.88
CA PRO A 165 -1.10 4.39 13.77
C PRO A 165 -0.12 5.55 14.03
N ILE A 166 0.61 5.95 12.99
CA ILE A 166 1.29 7.24 12.94
C ILE A 166 0.35 8.22 12.25
N ASP A 167 -0.37 8.99 13.08
CA ASP A 167 -1.31 10.00 12.60
C ASP A 167 -0.63 10.98 11.65
N TRP A 168 -1.38 11.49 10.70
CA TRP A 168 -0.91 12.55 9.82
C TRP A 168 -1.42 13.89 10.36
N LYS A 169 -0.61 14.94 10.26
CA LYS A 169 -1.06 16.31 10.46
C LYS A 169 -0.59 17.11 9.28
N LEU A 170 -1.51 17.78 8.59
CA LEU A 170 -1.12 18.69 7.51
C LEU A 170 -0.41 19.91 8.10
N LYS A 171 0.92 19.84 8.17
CA LYS A 171 1.74 21.02 8.37
C LYS A 171 1.94 21.70 7.03
N GLN A 172 1.11 22.70 6.72
CA GLN A 172 1.40 23.61 5.61
C GLN A 172 2.51 24.58 6.02
N GLU A 173 3.73 24.07 6.18
CA GLU A 173 4.89 24.93 6.30
C GLU A 173 5.34 25.27 4.88
N LYS A 174 5.02 26.48 4.40
CA LYS A 174 5.64 27.05 3.20
C LYS A 174 7.12 27.26 3.49
N LYS A 175 7.95 26.24 3.28
CA LYS A 175 9.39 26.47 3.08
C LYS A 175 9.49 27.41 1.87
N SER A 176 10.15 28.56 2.05
CA SER A 176 10.23 29.67 1.09
C SER A 176 10.55 29.27 -0.36
N ASN A 177 11.12 28.08 -0.57
CA ASN A 177 11.58 27.60 -1.86
C ASN A 177 10.90 26.30 -2.34
N GLN A 178 9.90 25.77 -1.63
CA GLN A 178 9.27 24.49 -1.97
C GLN A 178 7.89 24.71 -2.60
N THR A 179 7.72 24.25 -3.84
CA THR A 179 6.48 24.38 -4.63
C THR A 179 5.42 23.37 -4.23
N VAL A 180 5.84 22.30 -3.53
CA VAL A 180 4.97 21.21 -3.06
C VAL A 180 4.98 21.21 -1.54
N PRO A 181 3.81 21.21 -0.87
CA PRO A 181 3.75 21.12 0.58
C PRO A 181 4.33 19.78 1.05
N SER A 182 5.23 19.84 2.02
CA SER A 182 5.72 18.66 2.73
C SER A 182 4.60 18.09 3.61
N ILE A 183 4.45 16.75 3.60
CA ILE A 183 3.48 16.06 4.46
C ILE A 183 4.24 15.51 5.65
N VAL A 184 3.85 15.92 6.86
CA VAL A 184 4.46 15.42 8.10
C VAL A 184 3.47 14.51 8.80
N ARG A 185 3.83 13.24 8.91
CA ARG A 185 3.15 12.30 9.82
C ARG A 185 3.77 12.41 11.20
N THR A 186 2.98 12.42 12.25
CA THR A 186 3.45 12.51 13.63
C THR A 186 2.57 11.70 14.57
N ALA A 187 3.19 10.87 15.41
CA ALA A 187 2.56 10.30 16.59
C ALA A 187 3.34 10.68 17.84
N THR A 188 2.61 10.88 18.93
CA THR A 188 3.18 10.93 20.28
C THR A 188 2.87 9.60 20.94
N ILE A 189 3.90 8.85 21.31
CA ILE A 189 3.78 7.51 21.87
C ILE A 189 4.39 7.45 23.26
N PRO A 190 3.67 6.91 24.25
CA PRO A 190 4.21 6.45 25.51
C PRO A 190 4.37 4.91 25.47
N PRO A 191 5.54 4.36 25.09
CA PRO A 191 5.71 2.91 25.03
C PRO A 191 5.47 2.26 26.41
N ASP A 192 4.74 1.15 26.42
CA ASP A 192 4.51 0.32 27.60
C ASP A 192 5.70 -0.60 27.92
N ARG A 193 6.67 -0.66 27.01
CA ARG A 193 7.84 -1.55 27.04
C ARG A 193 9.03 -0.92 26.34
N ASP A 194 10.21 -1.42 26.69
CA ASP A 194 11.44 -1.12 25.97
C ASP A 194 11.43 -1.85 24.61
N GLY A 195 11.98 -1.24 23.59
CA GLY A 195 12.22 -1.94 22.32
C GLY A 195 12.61 -1.06 21.16
N ARG A 196 13.06 -1.73 20.09
CA ARG A 196 13.36 -1.08 18.81
C ARG A 196 12.06 -0.59 18.15
N LEU A 197 12.03 0.67 17.73
CA LEU A 197 10.95 1.22 16.92
C LEU A 197 11.09 0.74 15.47
N LYS A 198 10.05 0.09 14.97
CA LYS A 198 9.89 -0.28 13.56
C LYS A 198 8.73 0.50 12.96
N LEU A 199 8.85 0.83 11.67
CA LEU A 199 7.82 1.50 10.89
C LEU A 199 7.41 0.64 9.70
N PHE A 200 6.17 0.78 9.26
CA PHE A 200 5.67 0.08 8.10
C PHE A 200 4.42 0.74 7.52
N VAL A 201 4.15 0.42 6.26
CA VAL A 201 2.91 0.77 5.58
C VAL A 201 1.85 -0.30 5.87
N ASN A 202 0.61 0.12 6.15
CA ASN A 202 -0.51 -0.79 6.33
C ASN A 202 -0.99 -1.38 5.00
N ASP A 203 -0.27 -2.39 4.54
CA ASP A 203 -0.57 -3.15 3.33
C ASP A 203 -0.87 -4.62 3.69
N VAL A 204 -1.21 -5.41 2.69
CA VAL A 204 -1.39 -6.86 2.84
C VAL A 204 -0.05 -7.49 3.19
N ASP A 205 -0.04 -8.23 4.30
CA ASP A 205 1.11 -9.00 4.74
C ASP A 205 0.84 -10.50 4.56
N LEU A 206 1.27 -11.04 3.42
CA LEU A 206 1.20 -12.47 3.14
C LEU A 206 2.39 -13.18 3.78
N ILE A 207 2.51 -13.10 5.11
CA ILE A 207 3.60 -13.70 5.91
C ILE A 207 3.84 -15.18 5.58
N PHE A 208 2.80 -15.91 5.17
CA PHE A 208 2.81 -17.32 4.83
C PHE A 208 3.26 -17.64 3.39
N LEU A 209 3.39 -16.64 2.50
CA LEU A 209 3.86 -16.82 1.13
C LEU A 209 5.16 -16.02 0.92
N PRO A 210 6.32 -16.68 0.80
CA PRO A 210 7.60 -15.99 0.62
C PRO A 210 7.64 -15.03 -0.58
N TRP A 211 6.89 -15.35 -1.65
CA TRP A 211 6.75 -14.50 -2.84
C TRP A 211 5.66 -13.42 -2.70
N GLY A 212 4.65 -13.66 -1.87
CA GLY A 212 3.50 -12.75 -1.73
C GLY A 212 3.92 -11.36 -1.26
N ARG A 213 4.95 -11.29 -0.42
CA ARG A 213 5.50 -10.06 0.14
C ARG A 213 6.01 -9.08 -0.93
N TRP A 214 6.72 -9.60 -1.93
CA TRP A 214 7.26 -8.77 -3.01
C TRP A 214 6.17 -8.22 -3.93
N PHE A 215 5.10 -8.99 -4.16
CA PHE A 215 3.99 -8.54 -5.00
C PHE A 215 3.23 -7.34 -4.43
N LEU A 216 3.26 -7.18 -3.11
CA LEU A 216 2.40 -6.22 -2.40
C LEU A 216 3.18 -5.01 -1.88
N TYR A 217 4.42 -5.20 -1.43
CA TYR A 217 5.27 -4.08 -1.03
C TYR A 217 6.19 -3.61 -2.16
N GLY A 218 6.54 -4.46 -3.13
CA GLY A 218 7.52 -4.12 -4.16
C GLY A 218 7.05 -3.09 -5.18
N ASN A 219 5.74 -2.92 -5.29
CA ASN A 219 5.04 -1.92 -6.09
C ASN A 219 4.77 -0.61 -5.36
N ASN A 220 5.09 -0.53 -4.06
CA ASN A 220 4.96 0.70 -3.30
C ASN A 220 6.01 1.73 -3.73
N GLN A 221 5.62 3.00 -3.69
CA GLN A 221 6.42 4.13 -4.08
C GLN A 221 6.23 5.26 -3.07
N GLY A 222 7.36 5.79 -2.63
CA GLY A 222 7.40 6.85 -1.64
C GLY A 222 8.45 6.56 -0.59
N THR A 223 9.12 7.62 -0.17
CA THR A 223 10.07 7.62 0.93
C THR A 223 9.70 8.73 1.92
N GLY A 224 10.27 8.69 3.11
CA GLY A 224 10.15 9.76 4.08
C GLY A 224 11.34 9.82 5.03
N THR A 225 11.64 11.01 5.54
CA THR A 225 12.67 11.19 6.56
C THR A 225 12.06 10.95 7.94
N VAL A 226 12.64 10.03 8.70
CA VAL A 226 12.21 9.67 10.05
C VAL A 226 12.93 10.53 11.08
N GLU A 227 12.19 11.08 12.01
CA GLU A 227 12.72 11.76 13.18
C GLU A 227 12.05 11.20 14.44
N VAL A 228 12.85 10.90 15.46
CA VAL A 228 12.36 10.40 16.74
C VAL A 228 12.95 11.25 17.85
N VAL A 229 12.10 11.99 18.55
CA VAL A 229 12.50 12.92 19.61
C VAL A 229 11.86 12.50 20.91
N LYS A 230 12.66 12.37 21.97
CA LYS A 230 12.15 12.21 23.33
C LYS A 230 11.38 13.48 23.72
N HIS A 231 10.09 13.36 23.97
CA HIS A 231 9.26 14.47 24.39
C HIS A 231 9.48 14.67 25.90
N ASN A 232 10.32 15.65 26.24
CA ASN A 232 10.40 16.09 27.62
C ASN A 232 9.09 16.79 27.94
N GLU A 233 8.36 16.29 28.93
CA GLU A 233 7.26 17.00 29.57
C GLU A 233 7.87 18.21 30.32
N THR A 234 8.31 19.23 29.58
CA THR A 234 8.51 20.54 30.18
C THR A 234 7.11 21.09 30.42
N GLY A 235 6.64 20.91 31.65
CA GLY A 235 5.39 21.48 32.14
C GLY A 235 5.40 22.98 31.91
N GLU A 236 4.56 23.44 30.99
CA GLU A 236 3.94 24.77 31.01
C GLU A 236 2.61 24.68 31.76
#